data_AF-A0A1X7TFW7-F1
#
_entry.id   AF-A0A1X7TFW7-F1
#
_cell.length_a   1.000
_cell.length_b   1.000
_cell.length_c   1.000
_cell.angle_alpha   90.00
_cell.angle_beta   90.00
_cell.angle_gamma   90.00
#
_symmetry.space_group_name_H-M   'P 1'
#
loop_
_entity.id
_entity.type
_entity.pdbx_description
1 polymer ?
#
loop_
_entity_poly.entity_id
_entity_poly.type
_entity_poly.pdbx_seq_one_letter_code
_entity_poly.pdbx_strand_id
1 'polypeptide(L)'
;MAIVKQKEMKEARKQEAKKRMDDIRCNESIQKTYLRKQKNKKRVSDVRGNESREQTAIRNKNNKKNMANCRANESIDVTALRNKKNMLHMSHLRANVSADEIVARNDKNRQRMCELRANETLEAAAHRKQINKHNMFIARRDETPEQSQVRKALNAASQRSNRSKTISLDDAIASFLNKIRFGPDYVCTVCHCMMYYHSVYQFRKDKYSKADPEMLQSFVSQVYL
;
A
#
# COMPACT_ATOMS: atom_id res chain seq x y z
N MET A 1 8.35 -26.35 -58.41
CA MET A 1 6.88 -26.54 -58.52
C MET A 1 6.33 -27.75 -57.75
N ALA A 2 6.98 -28.93 -57.75
CA ALA A 2 6.44 -30.14 -57.10
C ALA A 2 6.29 -30.06 -55.56
N ILE A 3 7.24 -29.41 -54.86
CA ILE A 3 7.21 -29.25 -53.39
C ILE A 3 6.05 -28.36 -52.93
N VAL A 4 5.70 -27.34 -53.71
CA VAL A 4 4.57 -26.43 -53.42
C VAL A 4 3.24 -27.18 -53.55
N LYS A 5 3.06 -27.94 -54.63
CA LYS A 5 1.88 -28.80 -54.83
C LYS A 5 1.71 -29.85 -53.73
N GLN A 6 2.80 -30.43 -53.22
CA GLN A 6 2.74 -31.38 -52.09
C GLN A 6 2.32 -30.70 -50.77
N LYS A 7 2.82 -29.50 -50.49
CA LYS A 7 2.41 -28.73 -49.30
C LYS A 7 0.93 -28.35 -49.37
N GLU A 8 0.46 -27.90 -50.53
CA GLU A 8 -0.96 -27.55 -50.77
C GLU A 8 -1.87 -28.77 -50.61
N MET A 9 -1.52 -29.92 -51.20
CA MET A 9 -2.31 -31.14 -51.01
C MET A 9 -2.34 -31.62 -49.55
N LYS A 10 -1.23 -31.48 -48.82
CA LYS A 10 -1.18 -31.82 -47.39
C LYS A 10 -2.07 -30.89 -46.56
N GLU A 11 -2.07 -29.59 -46.85
CA GLU A 11 -2.92 -28.64 -46.15
C GLU A 11 -4.40 -28.83 -46.50
N ALA A 12 -4.72 -29.11 -47.76
CA ALA A 12 -6.09 -29.44 -48.18
C ALA A 12 -6.64 -30.68 -47.45
N ARG A 13 -5.84 -31.75 -47.35
CA ARG A 13 -6.22 -32.96 -46.57
C ARG A 13 -6.43 -32.64 -45.09
N LYS A 14 -5.59 -31.78 -44.51
CA LYS A 14 -5.73 -31.35 -43.11
C LYS A 14 -7.00 -30.52 -42.90
N GLN A 15 -7.34 -29.64 -43.84
CA GLN A 15 -8.59 -28.87 -43.81
C GLN A 15 -9.81 -29.77 -43.94
N GLU A 16 -9.79 -30.75 -44.84
CA GLU A 16 -10.86 -31.71 -45.01
C GLU A 16 -11.07 -32.57 -43.76
N ALA A 17 -9.98 -33.09 -43.18
CA ALA A 17 -10.05 -33.84 -41.92
C ALA A 17 -10.62 -32.98 -40.78
N LYS A 18 -10.27 -31.69 -40.72
CA LYS A 18 -10.85 -30.76 -39.74
C LYS A 18 -12.36 -30.60 -39.95
N LYS A 19 -12.81 -30.36 -41.18
CA LYS A 19 -14.23 -30.23 -41.52
C LYS A 19 -15.02 -31.48 -41.12
N ARG A 20 -14.55 -32.67 -41.54
CA ARG A 20 -15.18 -33.95 -41.16
C ARG A 20 -15.29 -34.12 -39.64
N MET A 21 -14.26 -33.74 -38.89
CA MET A 21 -14.31 -33.79 -37.43
C MET A 21 -15.30 -32.79 -36.86
N ASP A 22 -15.39 -31.58 -37.39
CA ASP A 22 -16.36 -30.58 -36.94
C ASP A 22 -17.80 -31.03 -37.22
N ASP A 23 -18.07 -31.67 -38.36
CA ASP A 23 -19.37 -32.25 -38.69
C ASP A 23 -19.76 -33.39 -37.73
N ILE A 24 -18.83 -34.30 -37.44
CA ILE A 24 -19.04 -35.37 -36.46
C ILE A 24 -19.37 -34.78 -35.08
N ARG A 25 -18.68 -33.70 -34.69
CA ARG A 25 -18.89 -33.04 -33.39
C ARG A 25 -20.20 -32.27 -33.32
N CYS A 26 -20.63 -31.67 -34.43
CA CYS A 26 -21.89 -30.95 -34.52
C CYS A 26 -23.08 -31.89 -34.36
N ASN A 27 -22.98 -33.08 -34.96
CA ASN A 27 -24.02 -34.11 -34.92
C ASN A 27 -23.90 -35.08 -33.72
N GLU A 28 -23.01 -34.78 -32.77
CA GLU A 28 -22.78 -35.66 -31.62
C GLU A 28 -23.90 -35.49 -30.58
N SER A 29 -24.46 -36.61 -30.11
CA SER A 29 -25.45 -36.55 -29.03
C SER A 29 -24.86 -35.98 -27.74
N ILE A 30 -25.72 -35.44 -26.86
CA ILE A 30 -25.31 -34.91 -25.56
C ILE A 30 -24.54 -35.96 -24.75
N GLN A 31 -25.02 -37.21 -24.75
CA GLN A 31 -24.38 -38.33 -24.04
C GLN A 31 -22.99 -38.65 -24.59
N LYS A 32 -22.83 -38.72 -25.92
CA LYS A 32 -21.52 -38.94 -26.55
C LYS A 32 -20.56 -37.78 -26.24
N THR A 33 -21.04 -36.54 -26.32
CA THR A 33 -20.29 -35.34 -25.96
C THR A 33 -19.80 -35.39 -24.51
N TYR A 34 -20.66 -35.81 -23.58
CA TYR A 34 -20.35 -35.96 -22.17
C TYR A 34 -19.25 -37.00 -21.94
N LEU A 35 -19.42 -38.22 -22.49
CA LEU A 35 -18.44 -39.30 -22.37
C LEU A 35 -17.08 -38.90 -22.95
N ARG A 36 -17.07 -38.24 -24.11
CA ARG A 36 -15.83 -37.72 -24.72
C ARG A 36 -15.15 -36.68 -23.83
N LYS A 37 -15.91 -35.74 -23.25
CA LYS A 37 -15.38 -34.74 -22.31
C LYS A 37 -14.83 -35.40 -21.05
N GLN A 38 -15.50 -36.41 -20.50
CA GLN A 38 -15.01 -37.17 -19.35
C GLN A 38 -13.70 -37.91 -19.66
N LYS A 39 -13.64 -38.66 -20.77
CA LYS A 39 -12.42 -39.36 -21.21
C LYS A 39 -11.25 -38.39 -21.38
N ASN A 40 -11.49 -37.22 -21.98
CA ASN A 40 -10.46 -36.19 -22.13
C ASN A 40 -10.03 -35.60 -20.78
N LYS A 41 -10.97 -35.34 -19.86
CA LYS A 41 -10.66 -34.87 -18.50
C LYS A 41 -9.76 -35.87 -17.76
N LYS A 42 -10.10 -37.17 -17.82
CA LYS A 42 -9.30 -38.24 -17.22
C LYS A 42 -7.89 -38.26 -17.82
N ARG A 43 -7.76 -38.34 -19.15
CA ARG A 43 -6.46 -38.34 -19.83
C ARG A 43 -5.60 -37.13 -19.48
N VAL A 44 -6.19 -35.93 -19.43
CA VAL A 44 -5.45 -34.71 -19.05
C VAL A 44 -5.01 -34.77 -17.59
N SER A 45 -5.85 -35.31 -16.70
CA SER A 45 -5.48 -35.52 -15.30
C SER A 45 -4.32 -36.50 -15.17
N ASP A 46 -4.36 -37.62 -15.89
CA ASP A 46 -3.32 -38.66 -15.86
C ASP A 46 -1.98 -38.12 -16.38
N VAL A 47 -2.01 -37.38 -17.50
CA VAL A 47 -0.81 -36.71 -18.04
C VAL A 47 -0.25 -35.72 -17.02
N ARG A 48 -1.09 -34.88 -16.41
CA ARG A 48 -0.66 -33.88 -15.41
C ARG A 48 -0.14 -34.52 -14.13
N GLY A 49 -0.70 -35.65 -13.71
CA GLY A 49 -0.26 -36.39 -12.53
C GLY A 49 1.14 -37.01 -12.71
N ASN A 50 1.51 -37.30 -13.96
CA ASN A 50 2.80 -37.89 -14.32
C ASN A 50 3.82 -36.87 -14.87
N GLU A 51 3.51 -35.56 -14.84
CA GLU A 51 4.43 -34.52 -15.30
C GLU A 51 5.65 -34.43 -14.36
N SER A 52 6.84 -34.33 -14.92
CA SER A 52 8.02 -33.96 -14.14
C SER A 52 7.91 -32.52 -13.63
N ARG A 53 8.74 -32.16 -12.63
CA ARG A 53 8.82 -30.78 -12.12
C ARG A 53 9.20 -29.80 -13.23
N GLU A 54 10.08 -30.18 -14.13
CA GLU A 54 10.50 -29.36 -15.27
C GLU A 54 9.37 -29.17 -16.28
N GLN A 55 8.67 -30.26 -16.64
CA GLN A 55 7.51 -30.19 -17.54
C GLN A 55 6.40 -29.31 -16.96
N THR A 56 6.13 -29.44 -15.66
CA THR A 56 5.20 -28.58 -14.92
C THR A 56 5.62 -27.11 -14.99
N ALA A 57 6.92 -26.82 -14.80
CA ALA A 57 7.45 -25.47 -14.86
C ALA A 57 7.32 -24.86 -16.26
N ILE A 58 7.66 -25.61 -17.31
CA ILE A 58 7.51 -25.19 -18.71
C ILE A 58 6.05 -24.93 -19.03
N ARG A 59 5.13 -25.83 -18.67
CA ARG A 59 3.69 -25.65 -18.87
C ARG A 59 3.18 -24.40 -18.15
N ASN A 60 3.58 -24.18 -16.90
CA ASN A 60 3.18 -22.99 -16.14
C ASN A 60 3.74 -21.70 -16.75
N LYS A 61 4.99 -21.72 -17.24
CA LYS A 61 5.60 -20.59 -17.95
C LYS A 61 4.84 -20.26 -19.23
N ASN A 62 4.52 -21.28 -20.03
CA ASN A 62 3.73 -21.11 -21.26
C ASN A 62 2.31 -20.59 -20.95
N ASN A 63 1.67 -21.11 -19.91
CA ASN A 63 0.36 -20.61 -19.48
C ASN A 63 0.41 -19.14 -19.05
N LYS A 64 1.42 -18.74 -18.26
CA LYS A 64 1.64 -17.33 -17.88
C LYS A 64 1.81 -16.44 -19.11
N LYS A 65 2.61 -16.87 -20.09
CA LYS A 65 2.81 -16.14 -21.36
C LYS A 65 1.51 -15.99 -22.13
N ASN A 66 0.74 -17.07 -22.27
CA ASN A 66 -0.54 -17.03 -22.97
C ASN A 66 -1.54 -16.12 -22.26
N MET A 67 -1.62 -16.18 -20.92
CA MET A 67 -2.49 -15.29 -20.14
C MET A 67 -2.08 -13.82 -20.26
N ALA A 68 -0.77 -13.52 -20.30
CA ALA A 68 -0.29 -12.17 -20.53
C ALA A 68 -0.68 -11.67 -21.94
N ASN A 69 -0.51 -12.52 -22.95
CA ASN A 69 -0.91 -12.21 -24.33
C ASN A 69 -2.42 -12.01 -24.46
N CYS A 70 -3.24 -12.84 -23.82
CA CYS A 70 -4.70 -12.65 -23.79
C CYS A 70 -5.03 -11.28 -23.17
N ARG A 71 -4.46 -10.96 -22.01
CA ARG A 71 -4.71 -9.67 -21.33
C ARG A 71 -4.26 -8.46 -22.15
N ALA A 72 -3.14 -8.57 -22.86
CA ALA A 72 -2.63 -7.49 -23.70
C ALA A 72 -3.53 -7.20 -24.91
N ASN A 73 -4.29 -8.20 -25.37
CA ASN A 73 -5.21 -8.09 -26.50
C ASN A 73 -6.69 -8.04 -26.09
N GLU A 74 -6.99 -7.90 -24.79
CA GLU A 74 -8.37 -7.73 -24.29
C GLU A 74 -8.90 -6.36 -24.75
N SER A 75 -10.16 -6.31 -25.18
CA SER A 75 -10.83 -5.02 -25.37
C SER A 75 -11.08 -4.33 -24.03
N ILE A 76 -11.36 -3.03 -24.08
CA ILE A 76 -11.66 -2.23 -22.88
C ILE A 76 -12.88 -2.81 -22.14
N ASP A 77 -13.94 -3.19 -22.85
CA ASP A 77 -15.15 -3.76 -22.26
C ASP A 77 -14.88 -5.11 -21.57
N VAL A 78 -14.07 -5.97 -22.19
CA VAL A 78 -13.68 -7.27 -21.62
C VAL A 78 -12.84 -7.05 -20.36
N THR A 79 -11.92 -6.07 -20.38
CA THR A 79 -11.12 -5.68 -19.22
C THR A 79 -11.99 -5.17 -18.08
N ALA A 80 -12.96 -4.30 -18.38
CA ALA A 80 -13.91 -3.76 -17.41
C ALA A 80 -14.77 -4.87 -16.78
N LEU A 81 -15.30 -5.78 -17.59
CA LEU A 81 -16.09 -6.92 -17.13
C LEU A 81 -15.27 -7.85 -16.22
N ARG A 82 -14.02 -8.14 -16.60
CA ARG A 82 -13.09 -8.95 -15.80
C ARG A 82 -12.80 -8.29 -14.44
N ASN A 83 -12.54 -6.99 -14.44
CA ASN A 83 -12.29 -6.22 -13.21
C ASN A 83 -13.53 -6.19 -12.32
N LYS A 84 -14.74 -5.99 -12.89
CA LYS A 84 -16.00 -6.05 -12.15
C LYS A 84 -16.22 -7.42 -11.50
N LYS A 85 -15.99 -8.51 -12.25
CA LYS A 85 -16.07 -9.88 -11.71
C LYS A 85 -15.08 -10.10 -10.56
N ASN A 86 -13.83 -9.63 -10.71
CA ASN A 86 -12.81 -9.75 -9.66
C ASN A 86 -13.20 -8.95 -8.40
N MET A 87 -13.72 -7.73 -8.58
CA MET A 87 -14.19 -6.90 -7.47
C MET A 87 -15.34 -7.59 -6.71
N LEU A 88 -16.34 -8.12 -7.42
CA LEU A 88 -17.47 -8.84 -6.81
C LEU A 88 -16.99 -10.08 -6.05
N HIS A 89 -16.08 -10.86 -6.65
CA HIS A 89 -15.50 -12.02 -6.00
C HIS A 89 -14.75 -11.64 -4.71
N MET A 90 -13.92 -10.60 -4.75
CA MET A 90 -13.20 -10.13 -3.56
C MET A 90 -14.13 -9.55 -2.50
N SER A 91 -15.22 -8.89 -2.90
CA SER A 91 -16.26 -8.41 -1.98
C SER A 91 -16.92 -9.59 -1.26
N HIS A 92 -17.35 -10.61 -2.02
CA HIS A 92 -17.96 -11.81 -1.46
C HIS A 92 -17.02 -12.55 -0.51
N LEU A 93 -15.72 -12.68 -0.86
CA LEU A 93 -14.74 -13.24 0.06
C LEU A 93 -14.67 -12.41 1.35
N ARG A 94 -14.52 -11.08 1.25
CA ARG A 94 -14.41 -10.20 2.41
C ARG A 94 -15.63 -10.21 3.33
N ALA A 95 -16.83 -10.41 2.79
CA ALA A 95 -18.07 -10.48 3.56
C ALA A 95 -18.16 -11.73 4.45
N ASN A 96 -17.45 -12.81 4.10
CA ASN A 96 -17.52 -14.11 4.78
C ASN A 96 -16.25 -14.45 5.58
N VAL A 97 -15.36 -13.48 5.79
CA VAL A 97 -14.09 -13.67 6.50
C VAL A 97 -14.32 -13.55 8.00
N SER A 98 -13.68 -14.44 8.78
CA SER A 98 -13.75 -14.44 10.25
C SER A 98 -13.02 -13.24 10.87
N ALA A 99 -13.31 -12.94 12.15
CA ALA A 99 -12.63 -11.84 12.86
C ALA A 99 -11.11 -12.02 12.90
N ASP A 100 -10.62 -13.24 13.17
CA ASP A 100 -9.18 -13.54 13.24
C ASP A 100 -8.48 -13.34 11.89
N GLU A 101 -9.13 -13.76 10.81
CA GLU A 101 -8.60 -13.54 9.46
C GLU A 101 -8.60 -12.05 9.07
N ILE A 102 -9.56 -11.26 9.55
CA ILE A 102 -9.54 -9.79 9.39
C ILE A 102 -8.33 -9.21 10.09
N VAL A 103 -8.07 -9.58 11.35
CA VAL A 103 -6.91 -9.12 12.13
C VAL A 103 -5.61 -9.52 11.42
N ALA A 104 -5.44 -10.81 11.09
CA ALA A 104 -4.24 -11.30 10.42
C ALA A 104 -3.98 -10.60 9.07
N ARG A 105 -5.03 -10.32 8.29
CA ARG A 105 -4.90 -9.57 7.04
C ARG A 105 -4.49 -8.11 7.30
N ASN A 106 -5.08 -7.47 8.30
CA ASN A 106 -4.76 -6.08 8.65
C ASN A 106 -3.32 -5.97 9.16
N ASP A 107 -2.85 -6.93 9.95
CA ASP A 107 -1.47 -6.98 10.43
C ASP A 107 -0.47 -7.15 9.29
N LYS A 108 -0.73 -8.09 8.35
CA LYS A 108 0.09 -8.24 7.14
C LYS A 108 0.11 -6.96 6.31
N ASN A 109 -1.03 -6.29 6.17
CA ASN A 109 -1.10 -5.03 5.43
C ASN A 109 -0.29 -3.93 6.16
N ARG A 110 -0.38 -3.85 7.48
CA ARG A 110 0.41 -2.92 8.30
C ARG A 110 1.91 -3.16 8.13
N GLN A 111 2.36 -4.42 8.23
CA GLN A 111 3.75 -4.80 8.02
C GLN A 111 4.25 -4.37 6.63
N ARG A 112 3.50 -4.71 5.57
CA ARG A 112 3.83 -4.31 4.21
C ARG A 112 3.90 -2.78 4.04
N MET A 113 2.98 -2.05 4.67
CA MET A 113 3.02 -0.58 4.63
C MET A 113 4.22 -0.01 5.38
N CYS A 114 4.63 -0.61 6.51
CA CYS A 114 5.85 -0.23 7.21
C CYS A 114 7.09 -0.49 6.35
N GLU A 115 7.19 -1.65 5.70
CA GLU A 115 8.29 -1.98 4.78
C GLU A 115 8.35 -1.02 3.59
N LEU A 116 7.20 -0.70 2.98
CA LEU A 116 7.14 0.29 1.90
C LEU A 116 7.59 1.68 2.36
N ARG A 117 7.31 2.06 3.61
CA ARG A 117 7.76 3.33 4.20
C ARG A 117 9.24 3.34 4.55
N ALA A 118 9.79 2.21 4.98
CA ALA A 118 11.21 2.09 5.27
C ALA A 118 12.06 2.16 3.99
N ASN A 119 11.53 1.63 2.89
CA ASN A 119 12.22 1.58 1.59
C ASN A 119 11.84 2.73 0.64
N GLU A 120 11.08 3.74 1.10
CA GLU A 120 10.70 4.86 0.24
C GLU A 120 11.88 5.83 0.03
N THR A 121 12.02 6.35 -1.19
CA THR A 121 13.01 7.40 -1.47
C THR A 121 12.62 8.71 -0.78
N LEU A 122 13.60 9.59 -0.53
CA LEU A 122 13.33 10.90 0.08
C LEU A 122 12.33 11.74 -0.74
N GLU A 123 12.41 11.68 -2.07
CA GLU A 123 11.47 12.34 -2.98
C GLU A 123 10.05 11.77 -2.84
N ALA A 124 9.90 10.45 -2.82
CA ALA A 124 8.61 9.80 -2.62
C ALA A 124 8.01 10.13 -1.24
N ALA A 125 8.84 10.18 -0.20
CA ALA A 125 8.43 10.60 1.14
C ALA A 125 7.94 12.05 1.16
N ALA A 126 8.67 12.96 0.51
CA ALA A 126 8.33 14.38 0.43
C ALA A 126 7.02 14.58 -0.33
N HIS A 127 6.88 13.95 -1.51
CA HIS A 127 5.67 14.00 -2.32
C HIS A 127 4.45 13.48 -1.56
N ARG A 128 4.58 12.35 -0.85
CA ARG A 128 3.51 11.84 0.01
C ARG A 128 3.12 12.83 1.11
N LYS A 129 4.10 13.42 1.81
CA LYS A 129 3.83 14.40 2.87
C LYS A 129 3.11 15.62 2.31
N GLN A 130 3.47 16.06 1.10
CA GLN A 130 2.80 17.14 0.38
C GLN A 130 1.34 16.79 0.05
N ILE A 131 1.08 15.60 -0.51
CA ILE A 131 -0.29 15.12 -0.76
C ILE A 131 -1.09 15.08 0.54
N ASN A 132 -0.53 14.54 1.61
CA ASN A 132 -1.22 14.47 2.90
C ASN A 132 -1.57 15.87 3.43
N LYS A 133 -0.63 16.82 3.35
CA LYS A 133 -0.87 18.22 3.73
C LYS A 133 -1.98 18.86 2.88
N HIS A 134 -1.98 18.61 1.58
CA HIS A 134 -3.01 19.12 0.67
C HIS A 134 -4.39 18.54 0.99
N ASN A 135 -4.48 17.23 1.19
CA ASN A 135 -5.73 16.56 1.56
C ASN A 135 -6.26 17.05 2.93
N MET A 136 -5.37 17.27 3.90
CA MET A 136 -5.74 17.87 5.18
C MET A 136 -6.23 19.31 5.04
N PHE A 137 -5.65 20.09 4.13
CA PHE A 137 -6.11 21.45 3.85
C PHE A 137 -7.51 21.45 3.23
N ILE A 138 -7.76 20.60 2.22
CA ILE A 138 -9.08 20.45 1.60
C ILE A 138 -10.10 20.04 2.65
N ALA A 139 -9.80 19.00 3.44
CA ALA A 139 -10.70 18.52 4.49
C ALA A 139 -11.07 19.64 5.47
N ARG A 140 -10.11 20.48 5.88
CA ARG A 140 -10.36 21.62 6.79
C ARG A 140 -11.10 22.78 6.14
N ARG A 141 -10.93 23.01 4.85
CA ARG A 141 -11.64 24.05 4.11
C ARG A 141 -13.12 23.71 3.97
N ASP A 142 -13.40 22.44 3.74
CA ASP A 142 -14.75 21.92 3.48
C ASP A 142 -15.44 21.42 4.77
N GLU A 143 -14.81 21.64 5.94
CA GLU A 143 -15.38 21.33 7.26
C GLU A 143 -16.57 22.25 7.57
N THR A 144 -17.68 21.65 7.99
CA THR A 144 -18.81 22.40 8.58
C THR A 144 -18.44 22.99 9.95
N PRO A 145 -19.14 24.04 10.42
CA PRO A 145 -18.92 24.60 11.75
C PRO A 145 -18.99 23.55 12.87
N GLU A 146 -19.95 22.63 12.81
CA GLU A 146 -20.15 21.55 13.77
C GLU A 146 -18.95 20.58 13.77
N GLN A 147 -18.50 20.15 12.59
CA GLN A 147 -17.31 19.29 12.46
C GLN A 147 -16.04 19.97 13.00
N SER A 148 -15.90 21.27 12.75
CA SER A 148 -14.77 22.07 13.25
C SER A 148 -14.78 22.17 14.78
N GLN A 149 -15.96 22.37 15.40
CA GLN A 149 -16.11 22.37 16.86
C GLN A 149 -15.75 21.01 17.46
N VAL A 150 -16.28 19.91 16.91
CA VAL A 150 -15.97 18.54 17.35
C VAL A 150 -14.47 18.28 17.27
N ARG A 151 -13.82 18.62 16.16
CA ARG A 151 -12.36 18.46 16.01
C ARG A 151 -11.59 19.27 17.04
N LYS A 152 -11.96 20.53 17.29
CA LYS A 152 -11.31 21.37 18.30
C LYS A 152 -11.48 20.79 19.71
N ALA A 153 -12.68 20.29 20.05
CA ALA A 153 -12.94 19.65 21.33
C ALA A 153 -12.11 18.36 21.51
N LEU A 154 -12.07 17.49 20.50
CA LEU A 154 -11.24 16.28 20.52
C LEU A 154 -9.76 16.59 20.65
N ASN A 155 -9.25 17.60 19.93
CA ASN A 155 -7.86 18.04 20.06
C ASN A 155 -7.56 18.58 21.45
N ALA A 156 -8.47 19.37 22.04
CA ALA A 156 -8.31 19.88 23.40
C ALA A 156 -8.32 18.76 24.44
N ALA A 157 -9.22 17.78 24.31
CA ALA A 157 -9.29 16.61 25.18
C ALA A 157 -8.02 15.76 25.08
N SER A 158 -7.52 15.52 23.86
CA SER A 158 -6.26 14.80 23.63
C SER A 158 -5.06 15.53 24.24
N GLN A 159 -4.98 16.86 24.09
CA GLN A 159 -3.92 17.65 24.74
C GLN A 159 -3.99 17.58 26.26
N ARG A 160 -5.19 17.68 26.86
CA ARG A 160 -5.37 17.52 28.31
C ARG A 160 -4.95 16.13 28.78
N SER A 161 -5.40 15.08 28.09
CA SER A 161 -5.01 13.70 28.38
C SER A 161 -3.50 13.50 28.30
N ASN A 162 -2.84 14.07 27.28
CA ASN A 162 -1.39 13.96 27.15
C ASN A 162 -0.64 14.74 28.24
N ARG A 163 -1.18 15.85 28.75
CA ARG A 163 -0.60 16.58 29.89
C ARG A 163 -0.81 15.86 31.22
N SER A 164 -1.89 15.10 31.35
CA SER A 164 -2.21 14.32 32.56
C SER A 164 -1.58 12.93 32.56
N LYS A 165 -0.87 12.53 31.50
CA LYS A 165 -0.05 11.31 31.51
C LYS A 165 1.09 11.52 32.49
N THR A 166 0.96 10.92 33.66
CA THR A 166 2.05 10.78 34.62
C THR A 166 3.15 9.96 33.96
N ILE A 167 4.31 10.58 33.74
CA ILE A 167 5.54 9.89 33.36
C ILE A 167 5.82 8.89 34.50
N SER A 168 6.13 7.64 34.16
CA SER A 168 6.51 6.67 35.19
C SER A 168 7.77 7.14 35.92
N LEU A 169 7.96 6.75 37.18
CA LEU A 169 9.17 7.13 37.92
C LEU A 169 10.44 6.70 37.17
N ASP A 170 10.42 5.52 36.55
CA ASP A 170 11.54 5.00 35.75
C ASP A 170 11.80 5.83 34.50
N ASP A 171 10.76 6.24 33.77
CA ASP A 171 10.90 7.13 32.62
C ASP A 171 11.41 8.52 33.05
N ALA A 172 10.99 9.01 34.23
CA ALA A 172 11.44 10.27 34.78
C ALA A 172 12.93 10.20 35.18
N ILE A 173 13.34 9.11 35.83
CA ILE A 173 14.75 8.83 36.16
C ILE A 173 15.58 8.72 34.88
N ALA A 174 15.13 7.96 33.88
CA ALA A 174 15.83 7.82 32.61
C ALA A 174 15.94 9.16 31.86
N SER A 175 14.89 9.98 31.87
CA SER A 175 14.90 11.33 31.31
C SER A 175 15.91 12.23 32.05
N PHE A 176 15.95 12.15 33.38
CA PHE A 176 16.87 12.90 34.22
C PHE A 176 18.34 12.48 34.00
N LEU A 177 18.62 11.18 33.98
CA LEU A 177 19.97 10.66 33.71
C LEU A 177 20.45 11.04 32.31
N ASN A 178 19.57 11.02 31.31
CA ASN A 178 19.89 11.54 29.98
C ASN A 178 20.24 13.03 30.04
N LYS A 179 19.46 13.86 30.74
CA LYS A 179 19.77 15.29 30.91
C LYS A 179 21.12 15.51 31.61
N ILE A 180 21.42 14.78 32.68
CA ILE A 180 22.73 14.86 33.36
C ILE A 180 23.86 14.46 32.41
N ARG A 181 23.69 13.37 31.65
CA ARG A 181 24.73 12.84 30.77
C ARG A 181 25.21 13.85 29.73
N PHE A 182 24.29 14.64 29.17
CA PHE A 182 24.62 15.67 28.20
C PHE A 182 25.01 17.01 28.85
N GLY A 183 24.59 17.24 30.10
CA GLY A 183 24.82 18.49 30.81
C GLY A 183 23.95 19.63 30.27
N PRO A 184 23.92 20.79 30.96
CA PRO A 184 23.21 21.95 30.46
C PRO A 184 23.97 22.60 29.30
N ASP A 185 23.27 22.87 28.20
CA ASP A 185 23.83 23.63 27.08
C ASP A 185 24.00 25.12 27.42
N TYR A 186 23.17 25.64 28.33
CA TYR A 186 23.17 27.04 28.75
C TYR A 186 22.95 27.18 30.25
N VAL A 187 23.55 28.21 30.85
CA VAL A 187 23.25 28.65 32.21
C VAL A 187 22.71 30.07 32.12
N CYS A 188 21.50 30.30 32.63
CA CYS A 188 20.96 31.65 32.68
C CYS A 188 21.78 32.48 33.67
N THR A 189 22.38 33.58 33.24
CA THR A 189 23.18 34.45 34.12
C THR A 189 22.34 35.28 35.09
N VAL A 190 21.03 35.42 34.82
CA VAL A 190 20.11 36.22 35.63
C VAL A 190 19.49 35.40 36.76
N CYS A 191 19.03 34.17 36.48
CA CYS A 191 18.39 33.31 37.48
C CYS A 191 19.23 32.07 37.85
N HIS A 192 20.42 31.92 37.27
CA HIS A 192 21.34 30.79 37.49
C HIS A 192 20.72 29.41 37.20
N CYS A 193 19.59 29.36 36.49
CA CYS A 193 18.97 28.11 36.07
C CYS A 193 19.76 27.45 34.94
N MET A 194 20.01 26.15 35.09
CA MET A 194 20.54 25.27 34.06
C MET A 194 19.48 24.99 33.00
N MET A 195 19.76 25.35 31.74
CA MET A 195 18.84 25.24 30.62
C MET A 195 19.40 24.28 29.57
N TYR A 196 18.59 23.31 29.16
CA TYR A 196 18.94 22.31 28.14
C TYR A 196 18.44 22.79 26.76
N TYR A 197 19.11 22.41 25.67
CA TYR A 197 18.86 22.87 24.30
C TYR A 197 17.37 22.86 23.89
N HIS A 198 16.63 21.82 24.29
CA HIS A 198 15.18 21.70 24.00
C HIS A 198 14.28 22.68 24.77
N SER A 199 14.83 23.34 25.79
CA SER A 199 14.16 24.30 26.68
C SER A 199 14.55 25.74 26.38
N VAL A 200 15.53 25.97 25.50
CA VAL A 200 16.01 27.29 25.09
C VAL A 200 15.52 27.59 23.69
N TYR A 201 14.72 28.63 23.56
CA TYR A 201 14.27 29.14 22.26
C TYR A 201 15.14 30.30 21.84
N GLN A 202 15.56 30.33 20.57
CA GLN A 202 16.23 31.48 20.00
C GLN A 202 15.34 32.72 20.17
N PHE A 203 15.87 33.74 20.83
CA PHE A 203 15.17 35.00 21.02
C PHE A 203 14.88 35.63 19.65
N ARG A 204 13.59 35.74 19.30
CA ARG A 204 13.17 36.39 18.07
C ARG A 204 12.48 37.72 18.41
N LYS A 205 13.13 38.83 18.05
CA LYS A 205 12.64 40.20 18.34
C LYS A 205 11.25 40.47 17.76
N ASP A 206 10.93 39.86 16.62
CA ASP A 206 9.63 39.97 15.92
C ASP A 206 8.44 39.51 16.78
N LYS A 207 8.64 38.54 17.68
CA LYS A 207 7.60 38.04 18.60
C LYS A 207 7.33 38.94 19.81
N TYR A 208 8.22 39.88 20.09
CA TYR A 208 8.15 40.79 21.24
C TYR A 208 7.97 42.24 20.79
N SER A 209 7.30 42.45 19.65
CA SER A 209 7.03 43.78 19.07
C SER A 209 6.22 44.72 19.97
N LYS A 210 5.65 44.22 21.07
CA LYS A 210 4.91 44.99 22.08
C LYS A 210 5.72 45.29 23.34
N ALA A 211 6.92 44.72 23.48
CA ALA A 211 7.78 44.99 24.63
C ALA A 211 8.59 46.27 24.38
N ASP A 212 8.89 46.98 25.46
CA ASP A 212 9.63 48.23 25.45
C ASP A 212 11.04 48.03 24.84
N PRO A 213 11.42 48.79 23.79
CA PRO A 213 12.72 48.68 23.14
C PRO A 213 13.92 48.82 24.10
N GLU A 214 13.85 49.72 25.09
CA GLU A 214 14.95 49.89 26.06
C GLU A 214 15.12 48.65 26.94
N MET A 215 14.02 48.06 27.38
CA MET A 215 14.01 46.79 28.11
C MET A 215 14.62 45.66 27.26
N LEU A 216 14.23 45.54 25.99
CA LEU A 216 14.77 44.51 25.10
C LEU A 216 16.26 44.71 24.79
N GLN A 217 16.73 45.94 24.74
CA GLN A 217 18.12 46.28 24.46
C GLN A 217 19.03 45.95 25.65
N SER A 218 18.55 46.16 26.88
CA SER A 218 19.26 45.78 28.11
C SER A 218 19.57 44.27 28.18
N PHE A 219 18.66 43.42 27.71
CA PHE A 219 18.86 41.96 27.68
C PHE A 219 19.89 41.50 26.63
N VAL A 220 20.07 42.25 25.54
CA VAL A 220 21.02 41.91 24.47
C VAL A 220 22.43 42.38 24.81
N SER A 221 22.57 43.53 25.48
CA SER A 221 23.86 44.11 25.84
C SER A 221 24.59 43.34 26.96
N GLN A 222 23.87 42.57 27.79
CA GLN A 222 24.47 41.76 28.86
C GLN A 222 25.12 40.45 28.39
N VAL A 223 25.03 40.10 27.09
CA VAL A 223 25.55 38.83 26.53
C VAL A 223 26.96 39.00 25.92
N TYR A 224 27.52 40.21 25.90
CA TYR A 224 28.83 40.54 25.28
C TYR A 224 29.90 41.04 26.28
N LEU A 225 29.77 40.69 27.57
CA LEU A 225 30.81 40.81 28.58
C LEU A 225 31.08 39.43 29.19
#